data_AF-A0A1H1HF50-F1
#
_entry.id   AF-A0A1H1HF50-F1
#
_cell.length_a   1.000
_cell.length_b   1.000
_cell.length_c   1.000
_cell.angle_alpha   90.00
_cell.angle_beta   90.00
_cell.angle_gamma   90.00
#
_symmetry.space_group_name_H-M   'P 1'
#
loop_
_entity.id
_entity.type
_entity.pdbx_description
1 polymer ?
#
loop_
_entity_poly.entity_id
_entity_poly.type
_entity_poly.pdbx_seq_one_letter_code
_entity_poly.pdbx_strand_id
1 'polypeptide(L)'
;MSYCIYLSHPNVDIDPATPVPHWDLSDKGRARLEQGLRQPWLLEIEHVISSKEKKAIETGQIIANHLGVELTTAPNLHENDRSSTGFLPPDEFELVADDFFSRPAISVRGWERALDAQSRVITAIKAVLSSMPAEDPVLFSGHGAAGTLLKCHLANVAIQRQFDQPPNVGGGCWFQFDPADLDACSAKIDQLNWQLIDEVALVS
;
A
#
# COMPACT_ATOMS: atom_id res chain seq x y z
N MET A 1 -15.86 10.50 12.66
CA MET A 1 -15.46 9.07 12.66
C MET A 1 -14.14 9.03 11.93
N SER A 2 -13.06 8.60 12.57
CA SER A 2 -11.76 8.49 11.89
C SER A 2 -11.74 7.24 11.02
N TYR A 3 -11.02 7.33 9.90
CA TYR A 3 -10.75 6.23 9.00
C TYR A 3 -9.35 6.39 8.43
N CYS A 4 -8.82 5.31 7.88
CA CYS A 4 -7.56 5.32 7.17
C CYS A 4 -7.78 4.95 5.69
N ILE A 5 -7.01 5.58 4.82
CA ILE A 5 -6.88 5.18 3.41
C ILE A 5 -5.53 4.52 3.24
N TYR A 6 -5.48 3.33 2.66
CA TYR A 6 -4.24 2.74 2.18
C TYR A 6 -4.21 2.86 0.66
N LEU A 7 -3.14 3.42 0.10
CA LEU A 7 -2.93 3.62 -1.34
C LEU A 7 -1.58 3.02 -1.76
N SER A 8 -1.60 2.05 -2.66
CA SER A 8 -0.37 1.57 -3.31
C SER A 8 0.15 2.60 -4.32
N HIS A 9 1.48 2.77 -4.41
CA HIS A 9 2.07 3.60 -5.46
C HIS A 9 1.59 3.15 -6.85
N PRO A 10 1.39 4.07 -7.82
CA PRO A 10 1.00 3.73 -9.18
C PRO A 10 2.23 3.32 -10.01
N ASN A 11 2.04 3.29 -11.33
CA ASN A 11 3.05 2.82 -12.28
C ASN A 11 4.39 3.55 -12.10
N VAL A 12 5.48 2.81 -12.27
CA VAL A 12 6.86 3.28 -12.10
C VAL A 12 7.64 3.17 -13.41
N ASP A 13 8.70 3.95 -13.53
CA ASP A 13 9.70 3.78 -14.58
C ASP A 13 10.67 2.68 -14.18
N ILE A 14 10.62 1.56 -14.91
CA ILE A 14 11.48 0.41 -14.66
C ILE A 14 12.85 0.71 -15.29
N ASP A 15 13.85 0.93 -14.44
CA ASP A 15 15.24 1.07 -14.83
C ASP A 15 16.09 -0.05 -14.19
N PRO A 16 16.62 -1.00 -14.98
CA PRO A 16 17.49 -2.06 -14.48
C PRO A 16 18.80 -1.56 -13.82
N ALA A 17 19.24 -0.34 -14.12
CA ALA A 17 20.43 0.26 -13.52
C ALA A 17 20.15 0.89 -12.14
N THR A 18 18.89 1.15 -11.82
CA THR A 18 18.46 1.78 -10.58
C THR A 18 17.90 0.72 -9.63
N PRO A 19 18.32 0.67 -8.34
CA PRO A 19 17.72 -0.24 -7.38
C PRO A 19 16.22 0.02 -7.21
N VAL A 20 15.40 -1.03 -7.16
CA VAL A 20 13.92 -0.98 -7.08
C VAL A 20 13.35 0.03 -6.07
N PRO A 21 13.92 0.22 -4.86
CA PRO A 21 13.43 1.23 -3.91
C PRO A 21 13.55 2.68 -4.40
N HIS A 22 14.41 2.93 -5.39
CA HIS A 22 14.72 4.25 -5.94
C HIS A 22 14.07 4.52 -7.31
N TRP A 23 13.22 3.61 -7.81
CA TRP A 23 12.45 3.86 -9.03
C TRP A 23 11.46 5.02 -8.83
N ASP A 24 11.35 5.83 -9.88
CA ASP A 24 10.43 6.95 -10.00
C ASP A 24 9.04 6.50 -10.44
N LEU A 25 8.01 7.29 -10.14
CA LEU A 25 6.72 7.19 -10.80
C LEU A 25 6.87 7.55 -12.28
N SER A 26 6.29 6.71 -13.14
CA SER A 26 6.23 6.99 -14.58
C SER A 26 5.21 8.08 -14.89
N ASP A 27 5.27 8.64 -16.10
CA ASP A 27 4.28 9.60 -16.60
C ASP A 27 2.84 9.06 -16.47
N LYS A 28 2.65 7.76 -16.77
CA LYS A 28 1.36 7.09 -16.59
C LYS A 28 0.94 7.09 -15.12
N GLY A 29 1.85 6.76 -14.21
CA GLY A 29 1.56 6.71 -12.77
C GLY A 29 1.18 8.09 -12.23
N ARG A 30 1.91 9.13 -12.63
CA ARG A 30 1.64 10.54 -12.27
C ARG A 30 0.28 10.99 -12.82
N ALA A 31 -0.01 10.75 -14.09
CA ALA A 31 -1.29 11.11 -14.70
C ALA A 31 -2.49 10.44 -13.99
N ARG A 32 -2.35 9.18 -13.57
CA ARG A 32 -3.39 8.48 -12.78
C ARG A 32 -3.60 9.12 -11.41
N LEU A 33 -2.53 9.51 -10.72
CA LEU A 33 -2.65 10.25 -9.46
C LEU A 33 -3.31 11.61 -9.65
N GLU A 34 -2.88 12.40 -10.63
CA GLU A 34 -3.46 13.70 -10.95
C GLU A 34 -4.96 13.59 -11.23
N GLN A 35 -5.38 12.57 -11.98
CA GLN A 35 -6.79 12.26 -12.18
C GLN A 35 -7.50 11.92 -10.87
N GLY A 36 -6.87 11.11 -10.03
CA GLY A 36 -7.39 10.69 -8.73
C GLY A 36 -7.39 11.76 -7.64
N LEU A 37 -6.76 12.92 -7.84
CA LEU A 37 -6.89 14.07 -6.93
C LEU A 37 -8.33 14.59 -6.80
N ARG A 38 -9.27 14.06 -7.61
CA ARG A 38 -10.70 14.34 -7.55
C ARG A 38 -11.49 13.38 -6.66
N GLN A 39 -10.85 12.40 -6.02
CA GLN A 39 -11.53 11.47 -5.13
C GLN A 39 -12.16 12.22 -3.94
N PRO A 40 -13.46 12.04 -3.62
CA PRO A 40 -14.14 12.81 -2.57
C PRO A 40 -13.51 12.67 -1.18
N TRP A 41 -13.02 11.47 -0.83
CA TRP A 41 -12.42 11.18 0.47
C TRP A 41 -11.11 11.96 0.72
N LEU A 42 -10.46 12.49 -0.32
CA LEU A 42 -9.24 13.29 -0.16
C LEU A 42 -9.48 14.55 0.69
N LEU A 43 -10.68 15.14 0.60
CA LEU A 43 -11.03 16.40 1.26
C LEU A 43 -11.04 16.31 2.80
N GLU A 44 -11.06 15.11 3.34
CA GLU A 44 -11.12 14.84 4.79
C GLU A 44 -9.78 14.33 5.34
N ILE A 45 -8.78 14.08 4.49
CA ILE A 45 -7.47 13.58 4.92
C ILE A 45 -6.69 14.72 5.59
N GLU A 46 -6.32 14.51 6.84
CA GLU A 46 -5.54 15.47 7.64
C GLU A 46 -4.04 15.11 7.67
N HIS A 47 -3.71 13.81 7.53
CA HIS A 47 -2.32 13.34 7.59
C HIS A 47 -1.97 12.45 6.40
N VAL A 48 -0.81 12.72 5.77
CA VAL A 48 -0.27 11.86 4.70
C VAL A 48 1.04 11.22 5.15
N ILE A 49 1.03 9.89 5.17
CA ILE A 49 2.13 9.06 5.64
C ILE A 49 2.61 8.17 4.51
N SER A 50 3.92 8.07 4.34
CA SER A 50 4.49 7.24 3.29
C SER A 50 5.56 6.28 3.78
N SER A 51 5.69 5.17 3.05
CA SER A 51 6.92 4.39 3.01
C SER A 51 8.13 5.26 2.65
N LYS A 52 9.34 4.77 2.95
CA LYS A 52 10.58 5.48 2.62
C LYS A 52 11.08 5.24 1.19
N GLU A 53 10.37 4.45 0.41
CA GLU A 53 10.72 4.18 -0.99
C GLU A 53 10.29 5.32 -1.90
N LYS A 54 11.12 5.67 -2.89
CA LYS A 54 10.97 6.87 -3.72
C LYS A 54 9.58 6.99 -4.35
N LYS A 55 9.12 5.96 -5.05
CA LYS A 55 7.77 5.85 -5.64
C LYS A 55 6.61 6.09 -4.65
N ALA A 56 6.73 5.62 -3.41
CA ALA A 56 5.71 5.86 -2.39
C ALA A 56 5.81 7.29 -1.85
N ILE A 57 7.02 7.83 -1.68
CA ILE A 57 7.23 9.23 -1.30
C ILE A 57 6.63 10.16 -2.37
N GLU A 58 6.91 9.92 -3.65
CA GLU A 58 6.36 10.71 -4.75
C GLU A 58 4.83 10.65 -4.79
N THR A 59 4.25 9.46 -4.57
CA THR A 59 2.80 9.27 -4.48
C THR A 59 2.20 10.10 -3.35
N GLY A 60 2.74 9.96 -2.13
CA GLY A 60 2.30 10.72 -0.97
C GLY A 60 2.53 12.23 -1.14
N GLN A 61 3.63 12.65 -1.76
CA GLN A 61 3.96 14.06 -1.94
C GLN A 61 3.02 14.75 -2.91
N ILE A 62 2.61 14.10 -4.00
CA ILE A 62 1.61 14.63 -4.93
C ILE A 62 0.29 14.91 -4.19
N ILE A 63 -0.14 13.97 -3.35
CA ILE A 63 -1.38 14.10 -2.56
C ILE A 63 -1.23 15.17 -1.47
N ALA A 64 -0.13 15.15 -0.70
CA ALA A 64 0.13 16.11 0.36
C ALA A 64 0.18 17.56 -0.17
N ASN A 65 0.83 17.76 -1.32
CA ASN A 65 0.84 19.06 -2.01
C ASN A 65 -0.56 19.52 -2.44
N HIS A 66 -1.40 18.60 -2.92
CA HIS A 66 -2.77 18.91 -3.32
C HIS A 66 -3.64 19.34 -2.12
N LEU A 67 -3.45 18.68 -0.98
CA LEU A 67 -4.19 18.95 0.26
C LEU A 67 -3.61 20.13 1.06
N GLY A 68 -2.39 20.57 0.77
CA GLY A 68 -1.70 21.60 1.54
C GLY A 68 -1.22 21.12 2.93
N VAL A 69 -0.97 19.82 3.08
CA VAL A 69 -0.46 19.20 4.33
C VAL A 69 0.98 18.73 4.14
N GLU A 70 1.68 18.47 5.24
CA GLU A 70 3.04 17.92 5.18
C GLU A 70 3.02 16.40 4.97
N LEU A 71 3.92 15.91 4.12
CA LEU A 71 4.20 14.47 4.00
C LEU A 71 5.15 14.05 5.12
N THR A 72 4.78 13.00 5.87
CA THR A 72 5.69 12.34 6.81
C THR A 72 6.03 10.92 6.36
N THR A 73 7.30 10.52 6.45
CA THR A 73 7.69 9.12 6.19
C THR A 73 7.77 8.31 7.47
N ALA A 74 7.32 7.06 7.45
CA ALA A 74 7.47 6.14 8.56
C ALA A 74 8.38 4.95 8.20
N PRO A 75 9.21 4.47 9.15
CA PRO A 75 9.98 3.24 8.93
C PRO A 75 9.04 2.03 8.84
N ASN A 76 9.56 0.91 8.36
CA ASN A 76 8.87 -0.39 8.38
C ASN A 76 7.57 -0.48 7.54
N LEU A 77 7.28 0.52 6.71
CA LEU A 77 6.23 0.49 5.67
C LEU A 77 6.78 0.13 4.28
N HIS A 78 7.98 -0.42 4.18
CA HIS A 78 8.53 -0.90 2.90
C HIS A 78 7.78 -2.15 2.42
N GLU A 79 7.89 -2.44 1.13
CA GLU A 79 7.33 -3.66 0.54
C GLU A 79 7.94 -4.92 1.17
N ASN A 80 7.41 -6.11 0.87
CA ASN A 80 8.06 -7.36 1.31
C ASN A 80 9.51 -7.42 0.79
N ASP A 81 10.46 -7.70 1.69
CA ASP A 81 11.87 -7.77 1.29
C ASP A 81 12.12 -9.02 0.43
N ARG A 82 12.54 -8.76 -0.80
CA ARG A 82 12.86 -9.74 -1.84
C ARG A 82 14.25 -9.55 -2.42
N SER A 83 15.13 -8.84 -1.71
CA SER A 83 16.48 -8.50 -2.18
C SER A 83 17.37 -9.72 -2.44
N SER A 84 17.09 -10.85 -1.79
CA SER A 84 17.86 -12.11 -1.91
C SER A 84 17.86 -12.76 -3.29
N THR A 85 16.88 -12.45 -4.16
CA THR A 85 16.81 -13.02 -5.52
C THR A 85 17.31 -12.09 -6.62
N GLY A 86 17.48 -10.80 -6.36
CA GLY A 86 17.70 -9.81 -7.42
C GLY A 86 16.51 -9.75 -8.40
N PHE A 87 16.80 -9.51 -9.68
CA PHE A 87 15.79 -9.52 -10.75
C PHE A 87 15.32 -10.96 -11.04
N LEU A 88 14.01 -11.17 -11.04
CA LEU A 88 13.38 -12.39 -11.54
C LEU A 88 12.61 -12.06 -12.83
N PRO A 89 12.67 -12.92 -13.86
CA PRO A 89 11.76 -12.82 -15.01
C PRO A 89 10.29 -12.83 -14.56
N PRO A 90 9.37 -12.17 -15.28
CA PRO A 90 7.97 -12.01 -14.87
C PRO A 90 7.29 -13.33 -14.47
N ASP A 91 7.32 -14.36 -15.31
CA ASP A 91 6.66 -15.63 -15.02
C ASP A 91 7.22 -16.32 -13.76
N GLU A 92 8.53 -16.21 -13.53
CA GLU A 92 9.16 -16.74 -12.33
C GLU A 92 8.82 -15.91 -11.09
N PHE A 93 8.78 -14.59 -11.23
CA PHE A 93 8.34 -13.69 -10.16
C PHE A 93 6.92 -14.04 -9.71
N GLU A 94 6.00 -14.26 -10.65
CA GLU A 94 4.61 -14.62 -10.36
C GLU A 94 4.52 -15.91 -9.54
N LEU A 95 5.29 -16.95 -9.88
CA LEU A 95 5.32 -18.21 -9.13
C LEU A 95 5.87 -18.03 -7.71
N VAL A 96 6.92 -17.22 -7.55
CA VAL A 96 7.51 -16.97 -6.22
C VAL A 96 6.57 -16.12 -5.35
N ALA A 97 5.82 -15.20 -5.96
CA ALA A 97 4.79 -14.43 -5.28
C ALA A 97 3.63 -15.33 -4.82
N ASP A 98 3.16 -16.28 -5.64
CA ASP A 98 2.18 -17.28 -5.22
C ASP A 98 2.66 -18.08 -4.00
N ASP A 99 3.93 -18.49 -4.03
CA ASP A 99 4.58 -19.20 -2.94
C ASP A 99 4.67 -18.36 -1.65
N PHE A 100 5.02 -17.07 -1.78
CA PHE A 100 5.11 -16.14 -0.66
C PHE A 100 3.77 -16.00 0.08
N PHE A 101 2.67 -15.83 -0.65
CA PHE A 101 1.34 -15.72 -0.05
C PHE A 101 0.81 -17.05 0.47
N SER A 102 1.01 -18.16 -0.25
CA SER A 102 0.46 -19.47 0.12
C SER A 102 1.20 -20.15 1.27
N ARG A 103 2.47 -19.78 1.53
CA ARG A 103 3.31 -20.35 2.59
C ARG A 103 3.84 -19.26 3.53
N PRO A 104 2.96 -18.56 4.27
CA PRO A 104 3.31 -17.29 4.90
C PRO A 104 4.34 -17.40 6.05
N ALA A 105 4.53 -18.60 6.61
CA ALA A 105 5.53 -18.89 7.63
C ALA A 105 6.89 -19.33 7.05
N ILE A 106 7.03 -19.43 5.73
CA ILE A 106 8.23 -19.90 5.04
C ILE A 106 8.91 -18.73 4.32
N SER A 107 10.22 -18.64 4.47
CA SER A 107 11.06 -17.73 3.70
C SER A 107 11.29 -18.33 2.30
N VAL A 108 10.42 -18.03 1.36
CA VAL A 108 10.50 -18.54 -0.01
C VAL A 108 11.65 -17.86 -0.73
N ARG A 109 12.63 -18.64 -1.23
CA ARG A 109 13.85 -18.13 -1.90
C ARG A 109 14.63 -17.07 -1.10
N GLY A 110 14.53 -17.09 0.22
CA GLY A 110 15.21 -16.11 1.08
C GLY A 110 14.49 -14.76 1.18
N TRP A 111 13.26 -14.63 0.67
CA TRP A 111 12.43 -13.45 0.90
C TRP A 111 11.99 -13.38 2.36
N GLU A 112 11.64 -12.17 2.82
CA GLU A 112 10.94 -11.98 4.08
C GLU A 112 9.71 -12.89 4.14
N ARG A 113 9.42 -13.46 5.31
CA ARG A 113 8.22 -14.28 5.49
C ARG A 113 7.00 -13.37 5.46
N ALA A 114 5.92 -13.79 4.82
CA ALA A 114 4.71 -12.97 4.75
C ALA A 114 4.13 -12.65 6.15
N LEU A 115 4.26 -13.56 7.13
CA LEU A 115 3.90 -13.28 8.52
C LEU A 115 4.74 -12.18 9.17
N ASP A 116 6.04 -12.12 8.86
CA ASP A 116 6.95 -11.10 9.39
C ASP A 116 6.62 -9.74 8.75
N ALA A 117 6.44 -9.72 7.43
CA ALA A 117 6.03 -8.52 6.70
C ALA A 117 4.68 -7.98 7.20
N GLN A 118 3.68 -8.86 7.40
CA GLN A 118 2.37 -8.48 7.93
C GLN A 118 2.52 -7.86 9.33
N SER A 119 3.18 -8.56 10.24
CA SER A 119 3.39 -8.10 11.63
C SER A 119 4.11 -6.75 11.68
N ARG A 120 5.13 -6.59 10.82
CA ARG A 120 5.92 -5.35 10.67
C ARG A 120 5.04 -4.18 10.22
N VAL A 121 4.26 -4.36 9.15
CA VAL A 121 3.39 -3.32 8.58
C VAL A 121 2.31 -2.89 9.59
N ILE A 122 1.64 -3.85 10.24
CA ILE A 122 0.61 -3.54 11.25
C ILE A 122 1.21 -2.76 12.41
N THR A 123 2.36 -3.22 12.93
CA THR A 123 3.04 -2.54 14.05
C THR A 123 3.43 -1.11 13.67
N ALA A 124 3.92 -0.90 12.45
CA ALA A 124 4.29 0.42 11.95
C ALA A 124 3.07 1.36 11.82
N ILE A 125 1.96 0.88 11.26
CA ILE A 125 0.72 1.67 11.15
C ILE A 125 0.18 2.04 12.53
N LYS A 126 0.11 1.08 13.46
CA LYS A 126 -0.34 1.33 14.84
C LYS A 126 0.55 2.37 15.54
N ALA A 127 1.87 2.29 15.35
CA ALA A 127 2.80 3.25 15.93
C ALA A 127 2.56 4.67 15.39
N VAL A 128 2.35 4.82 14.07
CA VAL A 128 2.02 6.11 13.45
C VAL A 128 0.72 6.66 14.03
N LEU A 129 -0.35 5.88 14.02
CA LEU A 129 -1.67 6.32 14.50
C LEU A 129 -1.66 6.70 15.99
N SER A 130 -0.85 6.01 16.81
CA SER A 130 -0.71 6.36 18.23
C SER A 130 -0.09 7.73 18.51
N SER A 131 0.52 8.35 17.49
CA SER A 131 1.13 9.68 17.57
C SER A 131 0.25 10.80 16.99
N MET A 132 -0.97 10.49 16.57
CA MET A 132 -1.91 11.40 15.91
C MET A 132 -3.22 11.53 16.69
N PRO A 133 -4.00 12.60 16.49
CA PRO A 133 -5.36 12.69 17.01
C PRO A 133 -6.21 11.52 16.49
N ALA A 134 -7.00 10.91 17.37
CA ALA A 134 -7.75 9.69 17.05
C ALA A 134 -8.91 9.94 16.08
N GLU A 135 -9.33 11.19 15.93
CA GLU A 135 -10.44 11.63 15.08
C GLU A 135 -10.03 11.97 13.65
N ASP A 136 -8.73 12.17 13.41
CA ASP A 136 -8.19 12.65 12.13
C ASP A 136 -8.07 11.50 11.13
N PRO A 137 -8.58 11.65 9.88
CA PRO A 137 -8.35 10.67 8.82
C PRO A 137 -6.90 10.70 8.30
N VAL A 138 -6.35 9.51 8.06
CA VAL A 138 -4.93 9.33 7.69
C VAL A 138 -4.82 8.57 6.37
N LEU A 139 -4.01 9.08 5.43
CA LEU A 139 -3.62 8.35 4.23
C LEU A 139 -2.24 7.73 4.40
N PHE A 140 -2.15 6.44 4.11
CA PHE A 140 -0.90 5.69 3.97
C PHE A 140 -0.60 5.42 2.49
N SER A 141 0.50 5.98 1.98
CA SER A 141 1.05 5.64 0.69
C SER A 141 2.10 4.54 0.81
N GLY A 142 1.87 3.42 0.14
CA GLY A 142 2.66 2.19 0.29
C GLY A 142 2.68 1.32 -0.95
N HIS A 143 2.51 0.02 -0.76
CA HIS A 143 2.84 -1.01 -1.74
C HIS A 143 1.75 -2.08 -1.83
N GLY A 144 1.77 -2.87 -2.90
CA GLY A 144 0.74 -3.86 -3.19
C GLY A 144 0.71 -4.98 -2.15
N ALA A 145 1.83 -5.70 -1.97
CA ALA A 145 1.84 -6.87 -1.09
C ALA A 145 1.69 -6.47 0.38
N ALA A 146 2.37 -5.41 0.82
CA ALA A 146 2.19 -4.83 2.15
C ALA A 146 0.72 -4.46 2.43
N GLY A 147 0.03 -3.85 1.47
CA GLY A 147 -1.40 -3.54 1.57
C GLY A 147 -2.29 -4.78 1.62
N THR A 148 -1.97 -5.81 0.84
CA THR A 148 -2.69 -7.09 0.86
C THR A 148 -2.56 -7.79 2.20
N LEU A 149 -1.37 -7.78 2.81
CA LEU A 149 -1.13 -8.34 4.13
C LEU A 149 -1.90 -7.57 5.21
N LEU A 150 -1.94 -6.24 5.12
CA LEU A 150 -2.78 -5.40 5.98
C LEU A 150 -4.26 -5.78 5.84
N LYS A 151 -4.78 -5.90 4.62
CA LYS A 151 -6.18 -6.33 4.38
C LYS A 151 -6.52 -7.67 5.02
N CYS A 152 -5.62 -8.65 4.87
CA CYS A 152 -5.82 -9.98 5.45
C CYS A 152 -5.92 -9.92 6.99
N HIS A 153 -5.07 -9.09 7.62
CA HIS A 153 -5.07 -8.89 9.07
C HIS A 153 -6.36 -8.21 9.55
N LEU A 154 -6.71 -7.07 8.93
CA LEU A 154 -7.90 -6.29 9.29
C LEU A 154 -9.17 -7.15 9.27
N ALA A 155 -9.27 -8.09 8.34
CA ALA A 155 -10.42 -8.98 8.21
C ALA A 155 -10.31 -10.33 8.91
N ASN A 156 -9.21 -10.58 9.64
CA ASN A 156 -8.91 -11.87 10.27
C ASN A 156 -9.04 -13.08 9.33
N VAL A 157 -8.56 -12.93 8.09
CA VAL A 157 -8.53 -14.00 7.10
C VAL A 157 -7.10 -14.50 6.90
N ALA A 158 -6.95 -15.74 6.46
CA ALA A 158 -5.65 -16.27 6.08
C ALA A 158 -5.01 -15.42 4.98
N ILE A 159 -3.68 -15.23 5.05
CA ILE A 159 -2.91 -14.58 3.99
C ILE A 159 -3.11 -15.37 2.69
N GLN A 160 -3.65 -14.72 1.67
CA GLN A 160 -3.93 -15.32 0.38
C GLN A 160 -3.79 -14.30 -0.74
N ARG A 161 -3.20 -14.72 -1.86
CA ARG A 161 -2.96 -13.85 -3.01
C ARG A 161 -4.23 -13.37 -3.70
N GLN A 162 -5.35 -14.07 -3.53
CA GLN A 162 -6.63 -13.63 -4.11
C GLN A 162 -7.09 -12.25 -3.62
N PHE A 163 -6.56 -11.77 -2.49
CA PHE A 163 -6.85 -10.44 -1.96
C PHE A 163 -5.89 -9.35 -2.48
N ASP A 164 -4.94 -9.74 -3.33
CA ASP A 164 -3.97 -8.83 -3.93
C ASP A 164 -4.63 -7.80 -4.86
N GLN A 165 -3.91 -6.72 -5.12
CA GLN A 165 -4.39 -5.67 -6.02
C GLN A 165 -4.61 -6.24 -7.44
N PRO A 166 -5.54 -5.66 -8.23
CA PRO A 166 -5.84 -6.16 -9.56
C PRO A 166 -4.58 -6.32 -10.42
N PRO A 167 -4.41 -7.46 -11.11
CA PRO A 167 -3.24 -7.67 -11.95
C PRO A 167 -3.24 -6.70 -13.14
N ASN A 168 -2.05 -6.42 -13.69
CA ASN A 168 -1.85 -5.62 -14.90
C ASN A 168 -2.28 -4.14 -14.85
N VAL A 169 -2.66 -3.61 -13.67
CA VAL A 169 -2.94 -2.17 -13.49
C VAL A 169 -1.68 -1.37 -13.12
N GLY A 170 -0.74 -2.02 -12.44
CA GLY A 170 0.54 -1.43 -12.00
C GLY A 170 0.41 -0.54 -10.76
N GLY A 171 -0.43 -0.93 -9.81
CA GLY A 171 -0.67 -0.20 -8.56
C GLY A 171 -1.61 1.00 -8.73
N GLY A 172 -1.52 1.96 -7.81
CA GLY A 172 -2.47 3.07 -7.74
C GLY A 172 -3.84 2.58 -7.29
N CYS A 173 -3.84 1.61 -6.38
CA CYS A 173 -5.04 0.99 -5.83
C CYS A 173 -5.20 1.44 -4.39
N TRP A 174 -6.42 1.75 -3.96
CA TRP A 174 -6.70 2.13 -2.59
C TRP A 174 -7.85 1.34 -1.99
N PHE A 175 -7.90 1.31 -0.66
CA PHE A 175 -9.07 0.91 0.11
C PHE A 175 -9.13 1.72 1.40
N GLN A 176 -10.33 1.83 1.97
CA GLN A 176 -10.56 2.45 3.27
C GLN A 176 -10.67 1.37 4.35
N PHE A 177 -10.19 1.66 5.56
CA PHE A 177 -10.38 0.81 6.73
C PHE A 177 -10.61 1.63 8.01
N ASP A 178 -11.26 1.00 9.00
CA ASP A 178 -11.38 1.56 10.35
C ASP A 178 -10.08 1.26 11.14
N PRO A 179 -9.42 2.26 11.73
CA PRO A 179 -8.23 2.02 12.55
C PRO A 179 -8.47 1.05 13.72
N ALA A 180 -9.71 0.92 14.24
CA ALA A 180 -10.04 -0.04 15.29
C ALA A 180 -9.88 -1.50 14.84
N ASP A 181 -10.00 -1.79 13.54
CA ASP A 181 -9.82 -3.14 12.99
C ASP A 181 -8.35 -3.61 13.01
N LEU A 182 -7.39 -2.72 13.28
CA LEU A 182 -6.00 -3.13 13.53
C LEU A 182 -5.86 -3.99 14.78
N ASP A 183 -6.75 -3.82 15.76
CA ASP A 183 -6.80 -4.60 17.00
C ASP A 183 -7.97 -5.59 17.03
N ALA A 184 -9.15 -5.18 16.53
CA ALA A 184 -10.33 -6.02 16.53
C ALA A 184 -10.30 -7.12 15.47
N CYS A 185 -9.56 -6.90 14.38
CA CYS A 185 -9.53 -7.74 13.19
C CYS A 185 -10.95 -8.13 12.72
N SER A 186 -11.87 -7.16 12.70
CA SER A 186 -13.29 -7.40 12.46
C SER A 186 -13.81 -6.83 11.15
N ALA A 187 -12.93 -6.28 10.32
CA ALA A 187 -13.29 -5.74 9.03
C ALA A 187 -13.90 -6.83 8.15
N LYS A 188 -14.91 -6.49 7.37
CA LYS A 188 -15.41 -7.42 6.36
C LYS A 188 -14.53 -7.31 5.12
N ILE A 189 -13.98 -8.44 4.66
CA ILE A 189 -13.02 -8.46 3.56
C ILE A 189 -13.58 -7.86 2.25
N ASP A 190 -14.90 -7.97 2.03
CA ASP A 190 -15.63 -7.40 0.90
C ASP A 190 -15.77 -5.86 0.98
N GLN A 191 -15.57 -5.26 2.15
CA GLN A 191 -15.50 -3.81 2.32
C GLN A 191 -14.09 -3.26 2.10
N LEU A 192 -13.07 -4.12 2.08
CA LEU A 192 -11.66 -3.77 1.84
C LEU A 192 -11.26 -3.93 0.37
N ASN A 193 -12.21 -3.87 -0.57
CA ASN A 193 -11.91 -4.05 -2.00
C ASN A 193 -10.98 -2.95 -2.52
N TRP A 194 -9.99 -3.35 -3.32
CA TRP A 194 -9.11 -2.42 -4.01
C TRP A 194 -9.89 -1.64 -5.06
N GLN A 195 -9.78 -0.32 -5.03
CA GLN A 195 -10.34 0.61 -6.00
C GLN A 195 -9.21 1.34 -6.72
N LEU A 196 -9.35 1.62 -8.01
CA LEU A 196 -8.35 2.38 -8.73
C LEU A 196 -8.44 3.85 -8.35
N ILE A 197 -7.30 4.49 -8.08
CA ILE A 197 -7.23 5.90 -7.69
C ILE A 197 -7.81 6.82 -8.78
N ASP A 198 -7.66 6.42 -10.03
CA ASP A 198 -8.12 7.10 -11.23
C ASP A 198 -9.58 6.79 -11.63
N GLU A 199 -10.22 5.82 -10.98
CA GLU A 199 -11.66 5.56 -11.12
C GLU A 199 -12.44 6.43 -10.12
N VAL A 200 -12.61 7.70 -10.49
CA VAL A 200 -13.40 8.65 -9.69
C VAL A 200 -14.87 8.45 -10.02
N ALA A 201 -15.67 8.05 -9.04
CA ALA A 201 -17.12 8.01 -9.19
C ALA A 201 -17.61 9.42 -9.58
N LEU A 202 -18.26 9.54 -10.73
CA LEU A 202 -18.89 10.79 -11.12
C LEU A 202 -19.94 11.12 -10.06
N VAL A 203 -19.72 12.20 -9.31
CA VAL A 203 -20.75 12.79 -8.47
C VAL A 203 -21.83 13.30 -9.43
N SER A 204 -22.93 12.55 -9.52
CA SER A 204 -24.14 12.93 -10.26
C SER A 204 -24.89 14.06 -9.56
#